data_AF-A0A971AI74-F1
#
_entry.id   AF-A0A971AI74-F1
#
_cell.length_a   1.000
_cell.length_b   1.000
_cell.length_c   1.000
_cell.angle_alpha   90.00
_cell.angle_beta   90.00
_cell.angle_gamma   90.00
#
_symmetry.space_group_name_H-M   'P 1'
#
loop_
_entity.id
_entity.type
_entity.pdbx_description
1 polymer ?
#
loop_
_entity_poly.entity_id
_entity_poly.type
_entity_poly.pdbx_seq_one_letter_code
_entity_poly.pdbx_strand_id
1 'polypeptide(L)'
;MKKRTIWIIVALFVLSGVVYGGYTIYQIMNPESLFEPQEPVEEDVPPPPMVEEEEEEEEPPPEEPPVEEYQFEEKRLNLLLLGLDASTERYETMRVFRTDTIIVLSIDFENNNVYMISIPRDSYVKIPGRKYRDRINTAFVWGGGFDGGGFERTIETVSNFLGGVPIHYYAAVDMNVFKEIIDVMGGVLFDVDVPVRMAGRELKPGLQLLNGQQVLDYCRNRHSPRGDIDRIERQQKMVLAIFEQLKSTKQLLKVGQYYQALSGKVYTNLNLKQIAALGVYALNLDFSQIHTYSVPGDFLNIDGVSYWGINQDKKRDMVKEIFGIDIEIDPQDDVRYIKKQLEEQRRALEAAIKEAAGVIRLARQSMADYTDYVTQNEKVAVDLHIKKVEQAIEKEDRDAVRSTARELKDYINKQTQTWVQRKKEAEEKKAADAALKKARDNAKAAINSVSAGINDRKDKISNNDKERLNALIAQLQELIKGQDINAIETRTKELNNTARTIFNKIDSNPDDSKPDEPPEPPGNNDQPGDNGQSGEGDQENGGEQPGEE
;
A
#
# COMPACT_ATOMS: atom_id res chain seq x y z
N MET A 1 86.74 -5.57 15.42
CA MET A 1 86.43 -5.37 13.99
C MET A 1 87.35 -4.30 13.41
N LYS A 2 88.01 -4.55 12.26
CA LYS A 2 88.90 -3.56 11.63
C LYS A 2 88.04 -2.41 11.09
N LYS A 3 88.46 -1.14 11.28
CA LYS A 3 87.74 0.07 10.85
C LYS A 3 87.22 0.01 9.39
N ARG A 4 87.93 -0.70 8.49
CA ARG A 4 87.51 -0.93 7.10
C ARG A 4 86.22 -1.75 6.97
N THR A 5 85.99 -2.74 7.83
CA THR A 5 84.78 -3.59 7.80
C THR A 5 83.53 -2.80 8.19
N ILE A 6 83.66 -1.84 9.11
CA ILE A 6 82.55 -0.97 9.54
C ILE A 6 82.13 -0.04 8.39
N TRP A 7 83.08 0.57 7.68
CA TRP A 7 82.77 1.43 6.52
C TRP A 7 82.13 0.68 5.34
N ILE A 8 82.50 -0.58 5.13
CA ILE A 8 81.86 -1.43 4.11
C ILE A 8 80.41 -1.74 4.47
N ILE A 9 80.12 -2.07 5.74
CA ILE A 9 78.75 -2.32 6.21
C ILE A 9 77.89 -1.05 6.11
N VAL A 10 78.43 0.11 6.49
CA VAL A 10 77.74 1.40 6.35
C VAL A 10 77.47 1.72 4.88
N ALA A 11 78.44 1.50 3.99
CA ALA A 11 78.25 1.72 2.56
C ALA A 11 77.19 0.79 1.96
N LEU A 12 77.14 -0.49 2.38
CA LEU A 12 76.10 -1.44 1.95
C LEU A 12 74.71 -1.07 2.48
N PHE A 13 74.61 -0.55 3.71
CA PHE A 13 73.34 -0.04 4.26
C PHE A 13 72.85 1.23 3.55
N VAL A 14 73.78 2.13 3.20
CA VAL A 14 73.42 3.33 2.41
C VAL A 14 73.02 2.93 1.00
N LEU A 15 73.76 2.00 0.36
CA LEU A 15 73.41 1.50 -0.97
C LEU A 15 72.07 0.76 -0.97
N SER A 16 71.80 -0.09 0.04
CA SER A 16 70.49 -0.74 0.17
C SER A 16 69.38 0.27 0.40
N GLY A 17 69.62 1.33 1.19
CA GLY A 17 68.68 2.43 1.37
C GLY A 17 68.41 3.21 0.07
N VAL A 18 69.43 3.45 -0.75
CA VAL A 18 69.29 4.11 -2.06
C VAL A 18 68.57 3.21 -3.07
N VAL A 19 68.90 1.92 -3.11
CA VAL A 19 68.22 0.94 -3.98
C VAL A 19 66.77 0.76 -3.55
N TYR A 20 66.49 0.62 -2.25
CA TYR A 20 65.15 0.53 -1.70
C TYR A 20 64.33 1.81 -1.93
N GLY A 21 64.97 2.98 -1.76
CA GLY A 21 64.38 4.28 -2.06
C GLY A 21 64.08 4.45 -3.54
N GLY A 22 65.02 4.09 -4.42
CA GLY A 22 64.85 4.08 -5.87
C GLY A 22 63.77 3.11 -6.33
N TYR A 23 63.71 1.90 -5.75
CA TYR A 23 62.67 0.91 -6.01
C TYR A 23 61.29 1.40 -5.56
N THR A 24 61.21 2.04 -4.39
CA THR A 24 59.94 2.64 -3.90
C THR A 24 59.47 3.77 -4.81
N ILE A 25 60.38 4.62 -5.31
CA ILE A 25 60.05 5.67 -6.29
C ILE A 25 59.59 5.04 -7.61
N TYR A 26 60.29 4.01 -8.09
CA TYR A 26 59.91 3.28 -9.30
C TYR A 26 58.51 2.68 -9.18
N GLN A 27 58.17 2.05 -8.06
CA GLN A 27 56.83 1.50 -7.80
C GLN A 27 55.75 2.58 -7.77
N ILE A 28 56.03 3.73 -7.14
CA ILE A 28 55.09 4.88 -7.11
C ILE A 28 54.88 5.47 -8.51
N MET A 29 55.92 5.46 -9.35
CA MET A 29 55.83 5.93 -10.74
C MET A 29 55.18 4.91 -11.68
N ASN A 30 55.15 3.63 -11.32
CA ASN A 30 54.53 2.54 -12.08
C ASN A 30 53.42 1.87 -11.23
N PRO A 31 52.28 2.57 -11.04
CA PRO A 31 51.24 2.22 -10.08
C PRO A 31 50.69 0.80 -10.25
N GLU A 32 50.58 0.30 -11.48
CA GLU A 32 50.14 -1.07 -11.81
C GLU A 32 50.84 -2.13 -10.94
N SER A 33 52.17 -2.03 -10.79
CA SER A 33 52.99 -2.98 -10.02
C SER A 33 52.69 -3.02 -8.51
N LEU A 34 51.94 -2.05 -7.98
CA LEU A 34 51.54 -2.01 -6.57
C LEU A 34 50.14 -2.62 -6.33
N PHE A 35 49.44 -3.02 -7.40
CA PHE A 35 48.08 -3.56 -7.36
C PHE A 35 47.97 -4.98 -7.94
N GLU A 36 49.08 -5.58 -8.38
CA GLU A 36 49.16 -7.01 -8.68
C GLU A 36 48.83 -7.85 -7.42
N PRO A 37 48.04 -8.93 -7.53
CA PRO A 37 47.79 -9.84 -6.42
C PRO A 37 49.12 -10.37 -5.88
N GLN A 38 49.36 -10.22 -4.57
CA GLN A 38 50.51 -10.90 -3.96
C GLN A 38 50.23 -12.40 -4.04
N GLU A 39 51.11 -13.18 -4.68
CA GLU A 39 51.08 -14.64 -4.53
C GLU A 39 51.00 -14.96 -3.03
N PRO A 40 50.11 -15.87 -2.61
CA PRO A 40 50.04 -16.25 -1.21
C PRO A 40 51.42 -16.70 -0.76
N VAL A 41 51.99 -15.99 0.22
CA VAL A 41 53.17 -16.46 0.91
C VAL A 41 52.74 -17.74 1.60
N GLU A 42 53.28 -18.90 1.19
CA GLU A 42 53.20 -20.13 1.97
C GLU A 42 53.84 -19.84 3.34
N GLU A 43 53.03 -19.40 4.31
CA GLU A 43 53.43 -19.42 5.70
C GLU A 43 53.51 -20.88 6.11
N ASP A 44 54.74 -21.33 6.35
CA ASP A 44 55.07 -22.64 6.91
C ASP A 44 54.61 -22.67 8.38
N VAL A 45 53.29 -22.82 8.59
CA VAL A 45 52.68 -22.92 9.93
C VAL A 45 52.92 -24.34 10.44
N PRO A 46 53.62 -24.54 11.58
CA PRO A 46 53.74 -25.87 12.17
C PRO A 46 52.35 -26.36 12.60
N PRO A 47 52.04 -27.66 12.43
CA PRO A 47 50.70 -28.18 12.69
C PRO A 47 50.29 -27.92 14.14
N PRO A 48 49.04 -27.50 14.39
CA PRO A 48 48.53 -27.30 15.74
C PRO A 48 48.52 -28.64 16.51
N PRO A 49 48.65 -28.62 17.85
CA PRO A 49 48.63 -29.83 18.65
C PRO A 49 47.28 -30.53 18.52
N MET A 50 47.31 -31.84 18.26
CA MET A 50 46.13 -32.71 18.21
C MET A 50 45.34 -32.62 19.52
N VAL A 51 44.16 -32.02 19.44
CA VAL A 51 43.08 -32.21 20.40
C VAL A 51 42.12 -33.17 19.72
N GLU A 52 41.92 -34.34 20.32
CA GLU A 52 40.88 -35.29 19.90
C GLU A 52 39.51 -34.65 20.22
N GLU A 53 38.87 -34.06 19.21
CA GLU A 53 37.45 -33.69 19.25
C GLU A 53 36.65 -34.80 18.57
N GLU A 54 35.60 -35.27 19.24
CA GLU A 54 34.70 -36.33 18.79
C GLU A 54 33.94 -35.89 17.51
N GLU A 55 34.05 -36.68 16.45
CA GLU A 55 33.38 -36.46 15.16
C GLU A 55 31.88 -36.76 15.28
N GLU A 56 31.02 -35.73 15.22
CA GLU A 56 29.63 -35.88 14.78
C GLU A 56 29.59 -35.70 13.26
N GLU A 57 29.19 -36.76 12.53
CA GLU A 57 29.00 -36.76 11.07
C GLU A 57 27.80 -35.87 10.68
N GLU A 58 28.03 -34.61 10.32
CA GLU A 58 27.08 -33.82 9.54
C GLU A 58 27.35 -34.01 8.03
N GLU A 59 26.32 -34.43 7.29
CA GLU A 59 26.38 -34.59 5.83
C GLU A 59 26.74 -33.27 5.13
N PRO A 60 27.64 -33.27 4.13
CA PRO A 60 28.02 -32.05 3.44
C PRO A 60 26.83 -31.47 2.65
N PRO A 61 26.63 -30.14 2.68
CA PRO A 61 25.59 -29.50 1.88
C PRO A 61 25.87 -29.71 0.38
N PRO A 62 24.83 -29.77 -0.47
CA PRO A 62 24.97 -30.06 -1.88
C PRO A 62 25.84 -29.01 -2.59
N GLU A 63 26.84 -29.47 -3.34
CA GLU A 63 27.72 -28.64 -4.15
C GLU A 63 26.92 -27.86 -5.20
N GLU A 64 26.89 -26.54 -5.06
CA GLU A 64 26.41 -25.65 -6.13
C GLU A 64 27.35 -25.78 -7.34
N PRO A 65 26.83 -25.81 -8.59
CA PRO A 65 27.68 -25.93 -9.76
C PRO A 65 28.65 -24.74 -9.84
N PRO A 66 29.91 -24.96 -10.26
CA PRO A 66 30.91 -23.90 -10.29
C PRO A 66 30.47 -22.83 -11.29
N VAL A 67 30.28 -21.61 -10.79
CA VAL A 67 30.20 -20.42 -11.64
C VAL A 67 31.56 -20.30 -12.33
N GLU A 68 31.59 -20.30 -13.66
CA GLU A 68 32.82 -19.98 -14.40
C GLU A 68 33.26 -18.58 -14.00
N GLU A 69 34.23 -18.50 -13.09
CA GLU A 69 34.78 -17.25 -12.58
C GLU A 69 35.62 -16.63 -13.70
N TYR A 70 35.04 -15.65 -14.40
CA TYR A 70 35.75 -14.86 -15.39
C TYR A 70 36.93 -14.16 -14.70
N GLN A 71 38.15 -14.55 -15.08
CA GLN A 71 39.38 -13.97 -14.54
C GLN A 71 39.49 -12.53 -15.03
N PHE A 72 39.33 -11.58 -14.12
CA PHE A 72 39.56 -10.17 -14.42
C PHE A 72 40.98 -9.98 -14.96
N GLU A 73 41.12 -9.19 -16.03
CA GLU A 73 42.44 -8.80 -16.54
C GLU A 73 43.24 -8.15 -15.40
N GLU A 74 44.44 -8.67 -15.12
CA GLU A 74 45.34 -8.27 -14.02
C GLU A 74 45.71 -6.76 -14.04
N LYS A 75 45.32 -6.03 -15.09
CA LYS A 75 45.59 -4.61 -15.32
C LYS A 75 44.44 -3.67 -14.97
N ARG A 76 43.41 -4.14 -14.27
CA ARG A 76 42.27 -3.31 -13.85
C ARG A 76 42.12 -3.24 -12.34
N LEU A 77 41.92 -2.02 -11.84
CA LEU A 77 41.73 -1.75 -10.42
C LEU A 77 40.33 -1.20 -10.14
N ASN A 78 39.55 -1.93 -9.33
CA ASN A 78 38.22 -1.50 -8.89
C ASN A 78 38.28 -1.04 -7.42
N LEU A 79 37.96 0.22 -7.18
CA LEU A 79 37.96 0.88 -5.88
C LEU A 79 36.55 1.37 -5.53
N LEU A 80 36.02 0.95 -4.39
CA LEU A 80 34.73 1.43 -3.87
C LEU A 80 34.90 2.66 -2.99
N LEU A 81 34.35 3.79 -3.42
CA LEU A 81 34.29 5.02 -2.65
C LEU A 81 32.95 5.12 -1.91
N LEU A 82 33.03 5.36 -0.59
CA LEU A 82 31.87 5.45 0.28
C LEU A 82 31.83 6.78 1.04
N GLY A 83 30.72 7.50 0.93
CA GLY A 83 30.41 8.65 1.78
C GLY A 83 29.48 8.23 2.92
N LEU A 84 29.94 8.35 4.16
CA LEU A 84 29.19 7.94 5.35
C LEU A 84 28.46 9.15 5.96
N ASP A 85 27.15 9.06 6.20
CA ASP A 85 26.40 10.08 6.93
C ASP A 85 26.35 9.73 8.43
N ALA A 86 27.52 9.81 9.08
CA ALA A 86 27.68 9.53 10.51
C ALA A 86 27.55 10.82 11.34
N SER A 87 26.31 11.22 11.65
CA SER A 87 26.07 12.26 12.66
C SER A 87 26.03 11.67 14.06
N THR A 88 26.63 12.34 15.05
CA THR A 88 26.51 12.05 16.49
C THR A 88 25.07 11.88 16.94
N GLU A 89 24.15 12.69 16.41
CA GLU A 89 22.71 12.62 16.70
C GLU A 89 22.08 11.29 16.23
N ARG A 90 22.54 10.72 15.10
CA ARG A 90 22.14 9.38 14.62
C ARG A 90 22.81 8.24 15.39
N TYR A 91 24.02 8.44 15.88
CA TYR A 91 24.70 7.48 16.75
C TYR A 91 23.95 7.32 18.08
N GLU A 92 23.51 8.44 18.67
CA GLU A 92 22.77 8.45 19.93
C GLU A 92 21.33 7.96 19.78
N THR A 93 20.66 8.22 18.65
CA THR A 93 19.23 7.89 18.46
C THR A 93 18.98 6.55 17.78
N MET A 94 19.83 6.15 16.82
CA MET A 94 19.58 4.98 15.97
C MET A 94 20.69 3.94 16.01
N ARG A 95 21.89 4.26 16.52
CA ARG A 95 23.10 3.40 16.49
C ARG A 95 23.41 2.84 15.08
N VAL A 96 22.95 3.50 14.03
CA VAL A 96 23.00 2.98 12.65
C VAL A 96 23.55 4.05 11.71
N PHE A 97 24.60 3.70 10.98
CA PHE A 97 25.25 4.52 9.96
C PHE A 97 24.89 4.00 8.56
N ARG A 98 24.73 4.90 7.58
CA ARG A 98 24.41 4.52 6.19
C ARG A 98 25.40 5.15 5.21
N THR A 99 25.64 4.43 4.12
CA THR A 99 26.42 4.89 2.96
C THR A 99 25.52 5.73 2.04
N ASP A 100 25.66 7.04 2.10
CA ASP A 100 24.81 7.97 1.34
C ASP A 100 25.37 8.28 -0.06
N THR A 101 26.67 8.00 -0.26
CA THR A 101 27.36 8.07 -1.56
C THR A 101 28.05 6.73 -1.79
N ILE A 102 27.79 6.09 -2.93
CA ILE A 102 28.37 4.81 -3.32
C ILE A 102 28.86 4.96 -4.76
N ILE A 103 30.18 4.94 -4.95
CA ILE A 103 30.80 5.12 -6.26
C ILE A 103 31.83 4.02 -6.46
N VAL A 104 31.76 3.30 -7.58
CA VAL A 104 32.83 2.40 -8.01
C VAL A 104 33.71 3.15 -8.99
N LEU A 105 35.00 3.24 -8.68
CA LEU A 105 36.04 3.68 -9.60
C LEU A 105 36.71 2.45 -10.20
N SER A 106 36.58 2.26 -11.51
CA SER A 106 37.32 1.23 -12.25
C SER A 106 38.41 1.91 -13.07
N ILE A 107 39.68 1.61 -12.76
CA ILE A 107 40.86 2.13 -13.44
C ILE A 107 41.39 1.04 -14.36
N ASP A 108 41.33 1.29 -15.65
CA ASP A 108 41.90 0.46 -16.70
C ASP A 108 43.29 1.01 -17.03
N PHE A 109 44.34 0.37 -16.50
CA PHE A 109 45.71 0.83 -16.69
C PHE A 109 46.20 0.63 -18.13
N GLU A 110 45.63 -0.32 -18.88
CA GLU A 110 46.03 -0.63 -20.24
C GLU A 110 45.52 0.41 -21.24
N ASN A 111 44.23 0.75 -21.15
CA ASN A 111 43.61 1.77 -22.00
C ASN A 111 43.72 3.18 -21.41
N ASN A 112 44.24 3.30 -20.19
CA ASN A 112 44.37 4.53 -19.43
C ASN A 112 43.02 5.25 -19.22
N ASN A 113 41.94 4.48 -19.05
CA ASN A 113 40.59 5.00 -18.83
C ASN A 113 40.17 4.81 -17.37
N VAL A 114 39.40 5.77 -16.85
CA VAL A 114 38.80 5.69 -15.51
C VAL A 114 37.29 5.79 -15.62
N TYR A 115 36.60 4.77 -15.13
CA TYR A 115 35.14 4.70 -15.10
C TYR A 115 34.63 4.98 -13.69
N MET A 116 33.84 6.03 -13.53
CA MET A 116 33.20 6.41 -12.27
C MET A 116 31.72 6.04 -12.31
N ILE A 117 31.34 4.97 -11.62
CA ILE A 117 29.98 4.43 -11.60
C ILE A 117 29.31 4.81 -10.29
N SER A 118 28.34 5.73 -10.32
CA SER A 118 27.54 6.07 -9.14
C SER A 118 26.34 5.15 -9.00
N ILE A 119 26.23 4.54 -7.82
CA ILE A 119 25.11 3.68 -7.44
C ILE A 119 24.19 4.48 -6.51
N PRO A 120 22.93 4.75 -6.91
CA PRO A 120 21.98 5.40 -6.03
C PRO A 120 21.83 4.65 -4.71
N ARG A 121 21.95 5.34 -3.58
CA ARG A 121 21.91 4.72 -2.23
C ARG A 121 20.65 3.90 -1.94
N ASP A 122 19.54 4.27 -2.58
CA ASP A 122 18.23 3.65 -2.42
C ASP A 122 17.99 2.53 -3.47
N SER A 123 19.03 2.10 -4.20
CA SER A 123 18.98 1.00 -5.18
C SER A 123 18.42 -0.28 -4.55
N TYR A 124 17.36 -0.82 -5.13
CA TYR A 124 16.70 -2.04 -4.67
C TYR A 124 17.50 -3.27 -5.12
N VAL A 125 18.26 -3.86 -4.20
CA VAL A 125 19.22 -4.93 -4.49
C VAL A 125 19.10 -6.09 -3.50
N LYS A 126 19.59 -7.26 -3.89
CA LYS A 126 19.78 -8.40 -2.98
C LYS A 126 21.03 -8.13 -2.15
N ILE A 127 20.89 -8.22 -0.83
CA ILE A 127 22.02 -8.12 0.10
C ILE A 127 22.39 -9.54 0.53
N PRO A 128 23.67 -9.94 0.45
CA PRO A 128 24.10 -11.28 0.87
C PRO A 128 23.72 -11.60 2.33
N GLY A 129 23.28 -12.85 2.55
CA GLY A 129 22.75 -13.31 3.83
C GLY A 129 21.32 -12.86 4.15
N ARG A 130 20.60 -12.23 3.20
CA ARG A 130 19.22 -11.77 3.39
C ARG A 130 18.26 -12.48 2.44
N LYS A 131 17.08 -12.83 2.97
CA LYS A 131 15.99 -13.41 2.17
C LYS A 131 15.34 -12.40 1.23
N TYR A 132 15.24 -11.14 1.66
CA TYR A 132 14.55 -10.08 0.93
C TYR A 132 15.53 -9.01 0.46
N ARG A 133 15.19 -8.37 -0.67
CA ARG A 133 15.89 -7.20 -1.19
C ARG A 133 15.65 -5.97 -0.33
N ASP A 134 16.59 -5.05 -0.34
CA ASP A 134 16.52 -3.79 0.39
C ASP A 134 17.34 -2.73 -0.35
N ARG A 135 17.38 -1.51 0.18
CA ARG A 135 18.24 -0.44 -0.33
C ARG A 135 19.71 -0.81 -0.13
N ILE A 136 20.52 -0.63 -1.15
CA ILE A 136 21.95 -0.97 -1.11
C ILE A 136 22.70 -0.32 0.07
N ASN A 137 22.30 0.88 0.50
CA ASN A 137 22.93 1.55 1.64
C ASN A 137 22.70 0.89 3.00
N THR A 138 21.79 -0.09 3.09
CA THR A 138 21.59 -0.88 4.31
C THR A 138 22.58 -2.04 4.40
N ALA A 139 23.34 -2.36 3.34
CA ALA A 139 24.35 -3.42 3.37
C ALA A 139 25.37 -3.22 4.49
N PHE A 140 25.82 -1.98 4.70
CA PHE A 140 26.73 -1.62 5.79
C PHE A 140 26.13 -1.94 7.17
N VAL A 141 24.85 -1.61 7.36
CA VAL A 141 24.12 -1.87 8.61
C VAL A 141 23.94 -3.36 8.83
N TRP A 142 23.55 -4.09 7.79
CA TRP A 142 23.35 -5.53 7.84
C TRP A 142 24.66 -6.30 8.05
N GLY A 143 25.80 -5.71 7.71
CA GLY A 143 27.11 -6.26 8.05
C GLY A 143 27.55 -6.02 9.49
N GLY A 144 26.75 -5.34 10.32
CA GLY A 144 27.12 -5.01 11.70
C GLY A 144 27.78 -3.63 11.84
N GLY A 145 27.75 -2.79 10.80
CA GLY A 145 28.33 -1.46 10.82
C GLY A 145 29.85 -1.47 10.99
N PHE A 146 30.38 -0.53 11.76
CA PHE A 146 31.82 -0.40 12.00
C PHE A 146 32.41 -1.51 12.89
N ASP A 147 31.60 -2.06 13.81
CA ASP A 147 32.05 -3.07 14.78
C ASP A 147 31.97 -4.50 14.23
N GLY A 148 31.33 -4.67 13.07
CA GLY A 148 31.22 -5.94 12.34
C GLY A 148 31.89 -5.87 10.95
N GLY A 149 31.41 -6.69 10.03
CA GLY A 149 31.85 -6.72 8.63
C GLY A 149 31.04 -5.80 7.71
N GLY A 150 30.76 -4.56 8.14
CA GLY A 150 29.90 -3.62 7.40
C GLY A 150 30.46 -3.24 6.03
N PHE A 151 31.77 -2.99 5.95
CA PHE A 151 32.43 -2.65 4.69
C PHE A 151 32.51 -3.85 3.76
N GLU A 152 32.86 -5.02 4.29
CA GLU A 152 32.93 -6.30 3.59
C GLU A 152 31.58 -6.64 2.97
N ARG A 153 30.49 -6.51 3.73
CA ARG A 153 29.14 -6.76 3.19
C ARG A 153 28.73 -5.75 2.12
N THR A 154 29.17 -4.50 2.25
CA THR A 154 28.90 -3.48 1.23
C THR A 154 29.66 -3.78 -0.05
N ILE A 155 30.93 -4.19 0.06
CA ILE A 155 31.77 -4.65 -1.05
C ILE A 155 31.14 -5.86 -1.74
N GLU A 156 30.77 -6.89 -0.98
CA GLU A 156 30.15 -8.10 -1.50
C GLU A 156 28.82 -7.79 -2.20
N THR A 157 28.00 -6.92 -1.61
CA THR A 157 26.73 -6.48 -2.23
C THR A 157 26.98 -5.74 -3.54
N VAL A 158 27.97 -4.85 -3.61
CA VAL A 158 28.30 -4.09 -4.82
C VAL A 158 28.89 -4.99 -5.90
N SER A 159 29.78 -5.92 -5.54
CA SER A 159 30.35 -6.91 -6.46
C SER A 159 29.23 -7.77 -7.08
N ASN A 160 28.38 -8.37 -6.24
CA ASN A 160 27.25 -9.18 -6.70
C ASN A 160 26.27 -8.36 -7.54
N PHE A 161 26.02 -7.11 -7.16
CA PHE A 161 25.15 -6.21 -7.93
C PHE A 161 25.65 -5.96 -9.36
N LEU A 162 26.97 -5.85 -9.53
CA LEU A 162 27.64 -5.67 -10.82
C LEU A 162 27.91 -6.99 -11.55
N GLY A 163 27.43 -8.14 -11.03
CA GLY A 163 27.60 -9.45 -11.66
C GLY A 163 28.94 -10.10 -11.36
N GLY A 164 29.47 -9.91 -10.16
CA GLY A 164 30.71 -10.54 -9.69
C GLY A 164 31.97 -9.73 -9.96
N VAL A 165 31.84 -8.46 -10.39
CA VAL A 165 32.98 -7.56 -10.59
C VAL A 165 33.73 -7.39 -9.26
N PRO A 166 35.00 -7.82 -9.13
CA PRO A 166 35.73 -7.77 -7.89
C PRO A 166 35.97 -6.33 -7.51
N ILE A 167 35.82 -6.03 -6.22
CA ILE A 167 36.15 -4.74 -5.62
C ILE A 167 37.41 -4.95 -4.80
N HIS A 168 38.56 -4.55 -5.35
CA HIS A 168 39.87 -4.83 -4.76
C HIS A 168 40.12 -3.97 -3.51
N TYR A 169 39.69 -2.71 -3.58
CA TYR A 169 39.92 -1.76 -2.50
C TYR A 169 38.66 -0.95 -2.21
N TYR A 170 38.65 -0.32 -1.04
CA TYR A 170 37.65 0.69 -0.71
C TYR A 170 38.28 1.89 -0.01
N ALA A 171 37.62 3.04 -0.10
CA ALA A 171 37.90 4.21 0.72
C ALA A 171 36.57 4.81 1.19
N ALA A 172 36.38 4.86 2.51
CA ALA A 172 35.20 5.41 3.14
C ALA A 172 35.55 6.63 4.01
N VAL A 173 34.76 7.69 3.85
CA VAL A 173 34.97 8.98 4.51
C VAL A 173 33.68 9.45 5.14
N ASP A 174 33.73 9.87 6.41
CA ASP A 174 32.62 10.56 7.06
C ASP A 174 32.48 12.01 6.56
N MET A 175 31.25 12.51 6.50
CA MET A 175 30.96 13.86 6.00
C MET A 175 31.71 14.97 6.77
N ASN A 176 32.00 14.81 8.07
CA ASN A 176 32.78 15.81 8.80
C ASN A 176 34.24 15.82 8.37
N VAL A 177 34.81 14.63 8.19
CA VAL A 177 36.18 14.44 7.71
C VAL A 177 36.31 14.96 6.28
N PHE A 178 35.29 14.74 5.45
CA PHE A 178 35.25 15.26 4.09
C PHE A 178 35.34 16.80 4.07
N LYS A 179 34.63 17.51 4.96
CA LYS A 179 34.77 18.97 5.09
C LYS A 179 36.20 19.39 5.44
N GLU A 180 36.80 18.71 6.42
CA GLU A 180 38.19 18.98 6.83
C GLU A 180 39.17 18.77 5.66
N ILE A 181 38.99 17.71 4.87
CA ILE A 181 39.80 17.45 3.67
C ILE A 181 39.74 18.64 2.70
N ILE A 182 38.52 19.11 2.40
CA ILE A 182 38.30 20.24 1.49
C ILE A 182 38.93 21.52 2.02
N ASP A 183 38.83 21.79 3.32
CA ASP A 183 39.41 22.98 3.92
C ASP A 183 40.94 22.92 3.92
N VAL A 184 41.53 21.75 4.17
CA VAL A 184 43.00 21.53 4.14
C VAL A 184 43.57 21.70 2.72
N MET A 185 42.82 21.31 1.68
CA MET A 185 43.24 21.56 0.29
C MET A 185 43.04 23.02 -0.16
N GLY A 186 42.43 23.87 0.67
CA GLY A 186 42.22 25.29 0.37
C GLY A 186 40.91 25.59 -0.37
N GLY A 187 39.92 24.69 -0.29
CA GLY A 187 38.63 24.81 -0.93
C GLY A 187 38.60 24.35 -2.40
N VAL A 188 37.42 24.44 -3.02
CA VAL A 188 37.16 24.02 -4.41
C VAL A 188 36.60 25.20 -5.18
N LEU A 189 37.28 25.62 -6.25
CA LEU A 189 36.71 26.61 -7.17
C LEU A 189 35.62 25.93 -8.00
N PHE A 190 34.37 26.37 -7.86
CA PHE A 190 33.23 25.68 -8.47
C PHE A 190 32.18 26.68 -8.98
N ASP A 191 31.63 26.40 -10.16
CA ASP A 191 30.51 27.15 -10.72
C ASP A 191 29.20 26.56 -10.23
N VAL A 192 28.59 27.21 -9.24
CA VAL A 192 27.34 26.75 -8.63
C VAL A 192 26.21 26.95 -9.63
N ASP A 193 25.55 25.86 -10.02
CA ASP A 193 24.48 25.87 -11.03
C ASP A 193 23.10 26.25 -10.48
N VAL A 194 22.86 26.03 -9.18
CA VAL A 194 21.56 26.29 -8.52
C VAL A 194 21.73 26.98 -7.17
N PRO A 195 20.79 27.86 -6.76
CA PRO A 195 20.81 28.40 -5.42
C PRO A 195 20.60 27.28 -4.40
N VAL A 196 21.45 27.24 -3.37
CA VAL A 196 21.33 26.28 -2.26
C VAL A 196 21.02 27.05 -1.00
N ARG A 197 19.95 26.68 -0.28
CA ARG A 197 19.61 27.23 1.03
C ARG A 197 19.44 26.11 2.03
N MET A 198 20.35 26.00 2.99
CA MET A 198 20.34 24.93 3.99
C MET A 198 20.78 25.46 5.35
N ALA A 199 19.96 25.23 6.38
CA ALA A 199 20.26 25.61 7.77
C ALA A 199 20.75 27.06 7.93
N GLY A 200 20.09 28.01 7.25
CA GLY A 200 20.43 29.44 7.28
C GLY A 200 21.64 29.86 6.43
N ARG A 201 22.34 28.92 5.78
CA ARG A 201 23.43 29.18 4.83
C ARG A 201 22.91 29.22 3.40
N GLU A 202 23.52 30.06 2.58
CA GLU A 202 23.14 30.24 1.18
C GLU A 202 24.37 30.12 0.25
N LEU A 203 24.22 29.35 -0.82
CA LEU A 203 25.10 29.39 -1.99
C LEU A 203 24.35 30.02 -3.15
N LYS A 204 24.98 30.99 -3.80
CA LYS A 204 24.42 31.67 -4.96
C LYS A 204 24.97 31.01 -6.23
N PRO A 205 24.21 31.03 -7.33
CA PRO A 205 24.74 30.61 -8.62
C PRO A 205 25.96 31.44 -9.04
N GLY A 206 26.88 30.80 -9.75
CA GLY A 206 28.10 31.40 -10.28
C GLY A 206 29.39 30.81 -9.70
N LEU A 207 30.53 31.25 -10.27
CA LEU A 207 31.86 30.81 -9.88
C LEU A 207 32.25 31.35 -8.50
N GLN A 208 32.53 30.44 -7.56
CA GLN A 208 32.95 30.78 -6.20
C GLN A 208 33.87 29.71 -5.62
N LEU A 209 34.77 30.13 -4.73
CA LEU A 209 35.62 29.21 -3.95
C LEU A 209 34.80 28.66 -2.78
N LEU A 210 34.46 27.37 -2.84
CA LEU A 210 33.69 26.68 -1.82
C LEU A 210 34.62 26.10 -0.75
N ASN A 211 34.31 26.37 0.52
CA ASN A 211 34.89 25.64 1.64
C ASN A 211 34.17 24.28 1.84
N GLY A 212 34.67 23.45 2.76
CA GLY A 212 34.13 22.11 2.99
C GLY A 212 32.65 22.10 3.34
N GLN A 213 32.21 23.04 4.20
CA GLN A 213 30.79 23.12 4.57
C GLN A 213 29.90 23.51 3.38
N GLN A 214 30.36 24.41 2.52
CA GLN A 214 29.64 24.82 1.31
C GLN A 214 29.59 23.69 0.27
N VAL A 215 30.69 22.95 0.09
CA VAL A 215 30.71 21.74 -0.74
C VAL A 215 29.68 20.73 -0.25
N LEU A 216 29.62 20.49 1.07
CA LEU A 216 28.65 19.56 1.64
C LEU A 216 27.20 20.05 1.45
N ASP A 217 26.93 21.33 1.66
CA ASP A 217 25.60 21.90 1.45
C ASP A 217 25.16 21.74 -0.03
N TYR A 218 26.07 21.96 -0.98
CA TYR A 218 25.81 21.74 -2.41
C TYR A 218 25.45 20.28 -2.70
N CYS A 219 26.25 19.33 -2.21
CA CYS A 219 26.04 17.89 -2.42
C CYS A 219 24.79 17.35 -1.71
N ARG A 220 24.34 17.96 -0.60
CA ARG A 220 23.14 17.54 0.13
C ARG A 220 21.86 18.18 -0.36
N ASN A 221 21.94 19.20 -1.20
CA ASN A 221 20.75 19.89 -1.68
C ASN A 221 19.80 18.92 -2.41
N ARG A 222 18.51 18.97 -2.08
CA ARG A 222 17.45 18.16 -2.71
C ARG A 222 16.32 19.02 -3.31
N HIS A 223 16.43 20.34 -3.21
CA HIS A 223 15.45 21.26 -3.80
C HIS A 223 15.63 21.31 -5.31
N SER A 224 15.21 20.26 -5.99
CA SER A 224 15.15 20.22 -7.45
C SER A 224 14.10 19.21 -7.94
N PRO A 225 13.58 19.39 -9.17
CA PRO A 225 12.46 18.60 -9.68
C PRO A 225 12.72 17.09 -9.77
N ARG A 226 13.98 16.65 -9.94
CA ARG A 226 14.34 15.22 -10.05
C ARG A 226 14.92 14.64 -8.75
N GLY A 227 14.86 15.39 -7.65
CA GLY A 227 15.15 14.93 -6.29
C GLY A 227 16.53 14.25 -6.14
N ASP A 228 16.51 12.95 -5.88
CA ASP A 228 17.72 12.13 -5.63
C ASP A 228 18.64 11.99 -6.86
N ILE A 229 18.10 12.05 -8.07
CA ILE A 229 18.89 11.94 -9.30
C ILE A 229 19.81 13.15 -9.44
N ASP A 230 19.26 14.35 -9.26
CA ASP A 230 20.05 15.58 -9.30
C ASP A 230 21.11 15.60 -8.20
N ARG A 231 20.85 14.95 -7.05
CA ARG A 231 21.85 14.81 -5.99
C ARG A 231 23.06 14.00 -6.46
N ILE A 232 22.83 12.87 -7.13
CA ILE A 232 23.90 12.02 -7.66
C ILE A 232 24.71 12.79 -8.71
N GLU A 233 24.04 13.46 -9.63
CA GLU A 233 24.72 14.29 -10.64
C GLU A 233 25.58 15.40 -9.99
N ARG A 234 25.07 16.08 -8.95
CA ARG A 234 25.85 17.08 -8.20
C ARG A 234 27.04 16.47 -7.45
N GLN A 235 26.87 15.31 -6.83
CA GLN A 235 27.97 14.60 -6.17
C GLN A 235 29.06 14.21 -7.17
N GLN A 236 28.70 13.69 -8.35
CA GLN A 236 29.65 13.40 -9.42
C GLN A 236 30.37 14.65 -9.91
N LYS A 237 29.63 15.72 -10.23
CA LYS A 237 30.21 17.02 -10.62
C LYS A 237 31.20 17.53 -9.57
N MET A 238 30.84 17.42 -8.29
CA MET A 238 31.69 17.87 -7.20
C MET A 238 32.95 17.03 -7.05
N VAL A 239 32.86 15.69 -7.18
CA VAL A 239 34.05 14.81 -7.18
C VAL A 239 35.00 15.17 -8.31
N LEU A 240 34.48 15.42 -9.52
CA LEU A 240 35.29 15.86 -10.66
C LEU A 240 35.92 17.24 -10.41
N ALA A 241 35.18 18.18 -9.84
CA ALA A 241 35.70 19.52 -9.50
C ALA A 241 36.79 19.47 -8.41
N ILE A 242 36.64 18.61 -7.40
CA ILE A 242 37.66 18.37 -6.39
C ILE A 242 38.91 17.78 -7.04
N PHE A 243 38.75 16.82 -7.95
CA PHE A 243 39.85 16.24 -8.71
C PHE A 243 40.57 17.30 -9.56
N GLU A 244 39.82 18.17 -10.24
CA GLU A 244 40.37 19.28 -11.03
C GLU A 244 41.15 20.27 -10.18
N GLN A 245 40.60 20.62 -9.02
CA GLN A 245 41.23 21.50 -8.06
C GLN A 245 42.53 20.90 -7.53
N LEU A 246 42.53 19.62 -7.12
CA LEU A 246 43.72 18.92 -6.64
C LEU A 246 44.80 18.82 -7.73
N LYS A 247 44.41 18.55 -8.97
CA LYS A 247 45.32 18.44 -10.12
C LYS A 247 45.93 19.79 -10.49
N SER A 248 45.10 20.81 -10.72
CA SER A 248 45.54 22.16 -11.14
C SER A 248 46.44 22.84 -10.11
N THR A 249 46.21 22.58 -8.82
CA THR A 249 47.05 23.10 -7.71
C THR A 249 48.22 22.20 -7.35
N LYS A 250 48.45 21.11 -8.10
CA LYS A 250 49.49 20.09 -7.84
C LYS A 250 49.43 19.47 -6.43
N GLN A 251 48.25 19.49 -5.82
CA GLN A 251 48.02 18.93 -4.50
C GLN A 251 47.84 17.41 -4.50
N LEU A 252 47.63 16.79 -5.67
CA LEU A 252 47.67 15.32 -5.79
C LEU A 252 48.98 14.71 -5.28
N LEU A 253 50.12 15.42 -5.43
CA LEU A 253 51.42 15.00 -4.87
C LEU A 253 51.45 14.97 -3.33
N LYS A 254 50.50 15.63 -2.68
CA LYS A 254 50.38 15.73 -1.21
C LYS A 254 49.33 14.78 -0.64
N VAL A 255 48.63 14.00 -1.46
CA VAL A 255 47.53 13.13 -1.00
C VAL A 255 47.99 12.13 0.07
N GLY A 256 49.20 11.57 -0.05
CA GLY A 256 49.77 10.73 1.01
C GLY A 256 49.96 11.48 2.35
N GLN A 257 50.33 12.77 2.30
CA GLN A 257 50.45 13.61 3.50
C GLN A 257 49.08 13.95 4.09
N TYR A 258 48.08 14.24 3.25
CA TYR A 258 46.71 14.47 3.69
C TYR A 258 46.12 13.22 4.34
N TYR A 259 46.32 12.04 3.73
CA TYR A 259 45.91 10.77 4.33
C TYR A 259 46.58 10.55 5.68
N GLN A 260 47.89 10.78 5.79
CA GLN A 260 48.60 10.61 7.05
C GLN A 260 48.10 11.58 8.14
N ALA A 261 47.80 12.84 7.78
CA ALA A 261 47.25 13.84 8.71
C ALA A 261 45.83 13.49 9.20
N LEU A 262 45.10 12.71 8.41
CA LEU A 262 43.72 12.29 8.68
C LEU A 262 43.61 10.79 8.99
N SER A 263 44.76 10.14 9.24
CA SER A 263 44.82 8.72 9.54
C SER A 263 44.01 8.41 10.80
N GLY A 264 43.07 7.48 10.70
CA GLY A 264 42.08 7.18 11.76
C GLY A 264 40.73 7.89 11.59
N LYS A 265 40.59 8.79 10.60
CA LYS A 265 39.32 9.40 10.18
C LYS A 265 38.85 8.93 8.79
N VAL A 266 39.70 8.22 8.06
CA VAL A 266 39.43 7.59 6.76
C VAL A 266 39.57 6.08 6.91
N TYR A 267 38.59 5.32 6.43
CA TYR A 267 38.60 3.86 6.46
C TYR A 267 38.98 3.33 5.08
N THR A 268 40.05 2.55 4.97
CA THR A 268 40.52 2.00 3.71
C THR A 268 41.42 0.79 3.94
N ASN A 269 41.47 -0.12 2.97
CA ASN A 269 42.46 -1.19 2.88
C ASN A 269 43.65 -0.83 1.95
N LEU A 270 43.74 0.41 1.47
CA LEU A 270 44.90 0.90 0.72
C LEU A 270 46.06 1.24 1.66
N ASN A 271 47.28 0.88 1.26
CA ASN A 271 48.48 1.35 1.95
C ASN A 271 48.97 2.71 1.41
N LEU A 272 49.87 3.36 2.16
CA LEU A 272 50.36 4.70 1.81
C LEU A 272 51.07 4.75 0.44
N LYS A 273 51.77 3.68 0.04
CA LYS A 273 52.45 3.62 -1.27
C LYS A 273 51.42 3.56 -2.40
N GLN A 274 50.38 2.76 -2.24
CA GLN A 274 49.26 2.66 -3.18
C GLN A 274 48.53 3.98 -3.33
N ILE A 275 48.23 4.67 -2.21
CA ILE A 275 47.62 6.01 -2.23
C ILE A 275 48.49 7.01 -2.97
N ALA A 276 49.80 7.02 -2.70
CA ALA A 276 50.75 7.90 -3.40
C ALA A 276 50.83 7.59 -4.90
N ALA A 277 50.86 6.30 -5.26
CA ALA A 277 50.91 5.86 -6.65
C ALA A 277 49.64 6.25 -7.43
N LEU A 278 48.46 6.11 -6.82
CA LEU A 278 47.21 6.62 -7.39
C LEU A 278 47.24 8.14 -7.57
N GLY A 279 47.83 8.88 -6.63
CA GLY A 279 48.03 10.32 -6.75
C GLY A 279 48.93 10.71 -7.93
N VAL A 280 49.98 9.93 -8.20
CA VAL A 280 50.87 10.13 -9.36
C VAL A 280 50.18 9.76 -10.66
N TYR A 281 49.47 8.64 -10.70
CA TYR A 281 48.63 8.24 -11.84
C TYR A 281 47.63 9.35 -12.22
N ALA A 282 46.88 9.83 -11.22
CA ALA A 282 45.89 10.89 -11.31
C ALA A 282 46.44 12.21 -11.89
N LEU A 283 47.71 12.54 -11.66
CA LEU A 283 48.33 13.74 -12.22
C LEU A 283 48.48 13.67 -13.73
N ASN A 284 48.72 12.48 -14.27
CA ASN A 284 48.94 12.24 -15.69
C ASN A 284 47.64 11.92 -16.46
N LEU A 285 46.55 11.61 -15.73
CA LEU A 285 45.25 11.28 -16.31
C LEU A 285 44.56 12.50 -16.92
N ASP A 286 44.14 12.44 -18.19
CA ASP A 286 43.36 13.49 -18.83
C ASP A 286 41.86 13.38 -18.47
N PHE A 287 41.15 14.52 -18.39
CA PHE A 287 39.72 14.53 -18.08
C PHE A 287 38.88 13.80 -19.13
N SER A 288 39.32 13.79 -20.39
CA SER A 288 38.66 13.05 -21.48
C SER A 288 38.69 11.52 -21.30
N GLN A 289 39.56 11.02 -20.42
CA GLN A 289 39.70 9.61 -20.09
C GLN A 289 38.84 9.22 -18.87
N ILE A 290 38.13 10.19 -18.28
CA ILE A 290 37.23 9.95 -17.15
C ILE A 290 35.81 9.85 -17.68
N HIS A 291 35.25 8.64 -17.61
CA HIS A 291 33.89 8.35 -18.03
C HIS A 291 33.00 8.18 -16.81
N THR A 292 31.87 8.89 -16.78
CA THR A 292 30.94 8.83 -15.65
C THR A 292 29.66 8.12 -16.01
N TYR A 293 29.19 7.27 -15.11
CA TYR A 293 27.96 6.50 -15.24
C TYR A 293 27.12 6.66 -13.99
N SER A 294 25.81 6.69 -14.16
CA SER A 294 24.85 6.49 -13.07
C SER A 294 24.09 5.22 -13.35
N VAL A 295 23.97 4.35 -12.33
CA VAL A 295 23.25 3.08 -12.48
C VAL A 295 21.83 3.34 -12.98
N PRO A 296 21.45 2.78 -14.14
CA PRO A 296 20.19 3.08 -14.79
C PRO A 296 19.02 2.49 -14.02
N GLY A 297 17.94 3.26 -13.91
CA GLY A 297 16.77 2.85 -13.15
C GLY A 297 15.67 3.90 -13.17
N ASP A 298 14.71 3.72 -12.29
CA ASP A 298 13.56 4.60 -12.14
C ASP A 298 13.04 4.55 -10.69
N PHE A 299 12.30 5.58 -10.28
CA PHE A 299 11.68 5.62 -8.95
C PHE A 299 10.71 4.46 -8.77
N LEU A 300 10.83 3.76 -7.66
CA LEU A 300 10.02 2.61 -7.30
C LEU A 300 9.46 2.82 -5.90
N ASN A 301 8.14 2.72 -5.74
CA ASN A 301 7.49 2.76 -4.44
C ASN A 301 6.89 1.39 -4.15
N ILE A 302 7.29 0.78 -3.04
CA ILE A 302 6.74 -0.49 -2.55
C ILE A 302 6.25 -0.20 -1.13
N ASP A 303 4.95 -0.35 -0.89
CA ASP A 303 4.31 -0.19 0.42
C ASP A 303 4.67 1.13 1.15
N GLY A 304 4.74 2.23 0.40
CA GLY A 304 5.07 3.56 0.93
C GLY A 304 6.57 3.81 1.12
N VAL A 305 7.42 2.81 0.89
CA VAL A 305 8.88 2.95 0.93
C VAL A 305 9.41 3.26 -0.47
N SER A 306 10.21 4.33 -0.57
CA SER A 306 10.84 4.75 -1.81
C SER A 306 12.16 4.03 -2.05
N TYR A 307 12.32 3.52 -3.26
CA TYR A 307 13.51 2.83 -3.78
C TYR A 307 13.90 3.41 -5.15
N TRP A 308 15.13 3.13 -5.55
CA TRP A 308 15.57 3.21 -6.93
C TRP A 308 15.49 1.80 -7.54
N GLY A 309 14.49 1.57 -8.38
CA GLY A 309 14.35 0.30 -9.09
C GLY A 309 15.30 0.25 -10.28
N ILE A 310 15.98 -0.88 -10.46
CA ILE A 310 17.06 -1.01 -11.44
C ILE A 310 16.49 -1.42 -12.81
N ASN A 311 16.97 -0.77 -13.87
CA ASN A 311 16.72 -1.24 -15.23
C ASN A 311 17.80 -2.29 -15.55
N GLN A 312 17.42 -3.57 -15.55
CA GLN A 312 18.38 -4.67 -15.62
C GLN A 312 19.04 -4.75 -17.00
N ASP A 313 18.29 -4.51 -18.08
CA ASP A 313 18.84 -4.48 -19.44
C ASP A 313 19.92 -3.41 -19.57
N LYS A 314 19.62 -2.16 -19.17
CA LYS A 314 20.59 -1.06 -19.24
C LYS A 314 21.76 -1.27 -18.29
N LYS A 315 21.54 -1.91 -17.13
CA LYS A 315 22.63 -2.27 -16.20
C LYS A 315 23.58 -3.26 -16.86
N ARG A 316 23.05 -4.30 -17.52
CA ARG A 316 23.85 -5.28 -18.28
C ARG A 316 24.64 -4.59 -19.38
N ASP A 317 23.99 -3.73 -20.17
CA ASP A 317 24.65 -3.01 -21.25
C ASP A 317 25.79 -2.11 -20.72
N MET A 318 25.56 -1.40 -19.60
CA MET A 318 26.59 -0.60 -18.91
C MET A 318 27.75 -1.46 -18.38
N VAL A 319 27.47 -2.60 -17.75
CA VAL A 319 28.51 -3.51 -17.24
C VAL A 319 29.33 -4.09 -18.39
N LYS A 320 28.67 -4.47 -19.49
CA LYS A 320 29.33 -4.96 -20.70
C LYS A 320 30.20 -3.90 -21.37
N GLU A 321 29.75 -2.66 -21.42
CA GLU A 321 30.53 -1.53 -21.94
C GLU A 321 31.79 -1.25 -21.11
N ILE A 322 31.66 -1.24 -19.77
CA ILE A 322 32.76 -0.86 -18.89
C ILE A 322 33.76 -1.99 -18.67
N PHE A 323 33.25 -3.21 -18.45
CA PHE A 323 34.05 -4.35 -18.00
C PHE A 323 34.20 -5.44 -19.07
N GLY A 324 33.50 -5.36 -20.21
CA GLY A 324 33.51 -6.40 -21.24
C GLY A 324 32.71 -7.65 -20.87
N ILE A 325 32.03 -7.65 -19.72
CA ILE A 325 31.34 -8.82 -19.16
C ILE A 325 29.85 -8.75 -19.48
N ASP A 326 29.30 -9.85 -20.01
CA ASP A 326 27.87 -10.00 -20.18
C ASP A 326 27.29 -10.68 -18.93
N ILE A 327 26.46 -9.96 -18.18
CA ILE A 327 25.90 -10.45 -16.91
C ILE A 327 24.50 -11.03 -17.10
N GLU A 328 24.21 -12.10 -16.37
CA GLU A 328 22.86 -12.64 -16.28
C GLU A 328 21.92 -11.65 -15.58
N ILE A 329 20.71 -11.53 -16.10
CA ILE A 329 19.67 -10.67 -15.54
C ILE A 329 18.44 -11.51 -15.20
N ASP A 330 17.87 -11.28 -14.01
CA ASP A 330 16.54 -11.80 -13.68
C ASP A 330 15.49 -10.78 -14.17
N PRO A 331 14.61 -11.14 -15.11
CA PRO A 331 13.55 -10.25 -15.57
C PRO A 331 12.60 -9.79 -14.45
N GLN A 332 12.48 -10.58 -13.37
CA GLN A 332 11.64 -10.23 -12.21
C GLN A 332 12.24 -9.10 -11.37
N ASP A 333 13.54 -8.85 -11.50
CA ASP A 333 14.26 -7.78 -10.82
C ASP A 333 14.25 -6.46 -11.60
N ASP A 334 13.71 -6.46 -12.81
CA ASP A 334 13.60 -5.24 -13.60
C ASP A 334 12.50 -4.33 -13.06
N VAL A 335 12.84 -3.05 -12.88
CA VAL A 335 11.91 -2.04 -12.39
C VAL A 335 10.60 -1.97 -13.18
N ARG A 336 10.63 -2.21 -14.50
CA ARG A 336 9.43 -2.23 -15.34
C ARG A 336 8.53 -3.41 -14.99
N TYR A 337 9.12 -4.58 -14.73
CA TYR A 337 8.38 -5.77 -14.31
C TYR A 337 7.77 -5.57 -12.92
N ILE A 338 8.56 -5.10 -11.95
CA ILE A 338 8.10 -4.85 -10.58
C ILE A 338 6.96 -3.82 -10.59
N LYS A 339 7.11 -2.70 -11.30
CA LYS A 339 6.04 -1.69 -11.44
C LYS A 339 4.77 -2.26 -12.04
N LYS A 340 4.88 -3.09 -13.08
CA LYS A 340 3.73 -3.75 -13.69
C LYS A 340 3.01 -4.65 -12.70
N GLN A 341 3.73 -5.46 -11.91
CA GLN A 341 3.13 -6.31 -10.88
C GLN A 341 2.43 -5.51 -9.79
N LEU A 342 3.03 -4.42 -9.31
CA LEU A 342 2.41 -3.53 -8.33
C LEU A 342 1.14 -2.87 -8.88
N GLU A 343 1.15 -2.46 -10.15
CA GLU A 343 -0.03 -1.90 -10.81
C GLU A 343 -1.15 -2.95 -10.94
N GLU A 344 -0.81 -4.18 -11.31
CA GLU A 344 -1.76 -5.30 -11.38
C GLU A 344 -2.36 -5.62 -10.01
N GLN A 345 -1.54 -5.65 -8.95
CA GLN A 345 -1.99 -5.84 -7.57
C GLN A 345 -2.92 -4.70 -7.11
N ARG A 346 -2.56 -3.45 -7.39
CA ARG A 346 -3.37 -2.27 -7.08
C ARG A 346 -4.71 -2.31 -7.80
N ARG A 347 -4.74 -2.65 -9.10
CA ARG A 347 -5.99 -2.84 -9.86
C ARG A 347 -6.85 -3.97 -9.27
N ALA A 348 -6.23 -5.07 -8.86
CA ALA A 348 -6.94 -6.19 -8.24
C ALA A 348 -7.53 -5.81 -6.86
N LEU A 349 -6.82 -5.00 -6.07
CA LEU A 349 -7.31 -4.44 -4.82
C LEU A 349 -8.48 -3.48 -5.07
N GLU A 350 -8.33 -2.52 -5.99
CA GLU A 350 -9.41 -1.59 -6.36
C GLU A 350 -10.68 -2.32 -6.83
N ALA A 351 -10.53 -3.39 -7.62
CA ALA A 351 -11.64 -4.24 -8.04
C ALA A 351 -12.31 -4.95 -6.84
N ALA A 352 -11.52 -5.48 -5.90
CA ALA A 352 -12.04 -6.10 -4.68
C ALA A 352 -12.78 -5.08 -3.79
N ILE A 353 -12.24 -3.87 -3.63
CA ILE A 353 -12.89 -2.77 -2.90
C ILE A 353 -14.22 -2.40 -3.54
N LYS A 354 -14.26 -2.30 -4.88
CA LYS A 354 -15.50 -2.00 -5.63
C LYS A 354 -16.57 -3.07 -5.42
N GLU A 355 -16.19 -4.34 -5.45
CA GLU A 355 -17.11 -5.45 -5.16
C GLU A 355 -17.62 -5.38 -3.72
N ALA A 356 -16.73 -5.19 -2.75
CA ALA A 356 -17.05 -5.05 -1.34
C ALA A 356 -18.00 -3.88 -1.07
N ALA A 357 -17.77 -2.73 -1.69
CA ALA A 357 -18.66 -1.57 -1.62
C ALA A 357 -20.07 -1.88 -2.17
N GLY A 358 -20.15 -2.70 -3.23
CA GLY A 358 -21.42 -3.22 -3.75
C GLY A 358 -22.17 -4.08 -2.73
N VAL A 359 -21.46 -4.94 -2.00
CA VAL A 359 -22.03 -5.77 -0.93
C VAL A 359 -22.48 -4.92 0.26
N ILE A 360 -21.70 -3.92 0.69
CA ILE A 360 -22.09 -2.99 1.76
C ILE A 360 -23.37 -2.25 1.36
N ARG A 361 -23.47 -1.78 0.11
CA ARG A 361 -24.69 -1.13 -0.40
C ARG A 361 -25.89 -2.07 -0.37
N LEU A 362 -25.73 -3.31 -0.82
CA LEU A 362 -26.77 -4.34 -0.73
C LEU A 362 -27.21 -4.53 0.72
N ALA A 363 -26.28 -4.64 1.66
CA ALA A 363 -26.58 -4.80 3.08
C ALA A 363 -27.39 -3.64 3.66
N ARG A 364 -26.95 -2.40 3.39
CA ARG A 364 -27.67 -1.19 3.83
C ARG A 364 -29.06 -1.09 3.20
N GLN A 365 -29.18 -1.42 1.91
CA GLN A 365 -30.47 -1.41 1.20
C GLN A 365 -31.43 -2.48 1.76
N SER A 366 -30.97 -3.72 1.94
CA SER A 366 -31.79 -4.77 2.54
C SER A 366 -32.26 -4.40 3.95
N MET A 367 -31.40 -3.78 4.78
CA MET A 367 -31.84 -3.29 6.09
C MET A 367 -32.92 -2.20 5.99
N ALA A 368 -32.81 -1.31 5.00
CA ALA A 368 -33.80 -0.25 4.77
C ALA A 368 -35.14 -0.82 4.29
N ASP A 369 -35.11 -1.71 3.29
CA ASP A 369 -36.30 -2.31 2.66
C ASP A 369 -37.14 -3.13 3.66
N TYR A 370 -36.50 -3.67 4.72
CA TYR A 370 -37.15 -4.48 5.76
C TYR A 370 -37.07 -3.86 7.16
N THR A 371 -36.89 -2.53 7.28
CA THR A 371 -36.60 -1.84 8.57
C THR A 371 -37.51 -2.27 9.73
N ASP A 372 -38.81 -2.46 9.48
CA ASP A 372 -39.81 -2.83 10.50
C ASP A 372 -39.71 -4.31 10.96
N TYR A 373 -38.98 -5.13 10.21
CA TYR A 373 -38.84 -6.58 10.41
C TYR A 373 -37.43 -7.00 10.84
N VAL A 374 -36.50 -6.04 10.94
CA VAL A 374 -35.13 -6.25 11.42
C VAL A 374 -35.04 -5.96 12.92
N THR A 375 -34.53 -6.93 13.69
CA THR A 375 -34.32 -6.77 15.13
C THR A 375 -33.07 -5.93 15.43
N GLN A 376 -32.99 -5.35 16.64
CA GLN A 376 -31.82 -4.58 17.05
C GLN A 376 -30.52 -5.41 17.02
N ASN A 377 -30.58 -6.69 17.41
CA ASN A 377 -29.42 -7.58 17.39
C ASN A 377 -28.95 -7.86 15.95
N GLU A 378 -29.86 -8.01 15.00
CA GLU A 378 -29.52 -8.19 13.59
C GLU A 378 -28.90 -6.92 12.99
N LYS A 379 -29.41 -5.73 13.33
CA LYS A 379 -28.79 -4.45 12.91
C LYS A 379 -27.34 -4.37 13.38
N VAL A 380 -27.10 -4.62 14.67
CA VAL A 380 -25.76 -4.62 15.26
C VAL A 380 -24.85 -5.65 14.57
N ALA A 381 -25.36 -6.83 14.25
CA ALA A 381 -24.58 -7.87 13.58
C ALA A 381 -24.21 -7.49 12.13
N VAL A 382 -25.14 -6.92 11.35
CA VAL A 382 -24.84 -6.40 10.00
C VAL A 382 -23.78 -5.30 10.08
N ASP A 383 -23.94 -4.33 10.99
CA ASP A 383 -22.96 -3.25 11.19
C ASP A 383 -21.58 -3.78 11.56
N LEU A 384 -21.50 -4.84 12.37
CA LEU A 384 -20.24 -5.49 12.69
C LEU A 384 -19.58 -6.12 11.46
N HIS A 385 -20.34 -6.79 10.60
CA HIS A 385 -19.80 -7.33 9.34
C HIS A 385 -19.34 -6.21 8.40
N ILE A 386 -20.11 -5.11 8.27
CA ILE A 386 -19.71 -3.94 7.48
C ILE A 386 -18.38 -3.36 8.01
N LYS A 387 -18.25 -3.18 9.34
CA LYS A 387 -17.01 -2.68 9.95
C LYS A 387 -15.81 -3.57 9.67
N LYS A 388 -15.95 -4.89 9.65
CA LYS A 388 -14.86 -5.81 9.29
C LYS A 388 -14.40 -5.59 7.85
N VAL A 389 -15.34 -5.40 6.93
CA VAL A 389 -15.03 -5.08 5.52
C VAL A 389 -14.32 -3.73 5.42
N GLU A 390 -14.83 -2.70 6.09
CA GLU A 390 -14.24 -1.36 6.10
C GLU A 390 -12.81 -1.37 6.67
N GLN A 391 -12.57 -2.12 7.75
CA GLN A 391 -11.22 -2.31 8.32
C GLN A 391 -10.27 -3.06 7.38
N ALA A 392 -10.77 -4.04 6.62
CA ALA A 392 -9.96 -4.73 5.63
C ALA A 392 -9.57 -3.80 4.46
N ILE A 393 -10.49 -2.92 4.04
CA ILE A 393 -10.23 -1.89 3.03
C ILE A 393 -9.17 -0.90 3.52
N GLU A 394 -9.28 -0.43 4.77
CA GLU A 394 -8.32 0.51 5.37
C GLU A 394 -6.89 -0.07 5.43
N LYS A 395 -6.77 -1.38 5.62
CA LYS A 395 -5.48 -2.08 5.64
C LYS A 395 -4.93 -2.41 4.25
N GLU A 396 -5.66 -2.10 3.18
CA GLU A 396 -5.30 -2.42 1.80
C GLU A 396 -5.03 -3.93 1.55
N ASP A 397 -5.59 -4.80 2.39
CA ASP A 397 -5.44 -6.25 2.29
C ASP A 397 -6.51 -6.84 1.37
N ARG A 398 -6.13 -7.10 0.12
CA ARG A 398 -7.02 -7.64 -0.92
C ARG A 398 -7.75 -8.91 -0.47
N ASP A 399 -7.06 -9.84 0.19
CA ASP A 399 -7.61 -11.14 0.52
C ASP A 399 -8.54 -11.07 1.74
N ALA A 400 -8.21 -10.20 2.70
CA ALA A 400 -9.13 -9.83 3.78
C ALA A 400 -10.38 -9.11 3.25
N VAL A 401 -10.25 -8.19 2.30
CA VAL A 401 -11.39 -7.49 1.68
C VAL A 401 -12.33 -8.49 1.01
N ARG A 402 -11.79 -9.43 0.22
CA ARG A 402 -12.58 -10.45 -0.47
C ARG A 402 -13.29 -11.40 0.50
N SER A 403 -12.57 -11.90 1.51
CA SER A 403 -13.13 -12.86 2.47
C SER A 403 -14.22 -12.23 3.33
N THR A 404 -13.97 -11.06 3.91
CA THR A 404 -14.95 -10.33 4.74
C THR A 404 -16.17 -9.87 3.94
N ALA A 405 -15.99 -9.44 2.69
CA ALA A 405 -17.11 -9.08 1.81
C ALA A 405 -17.98 -10.31 1.49
N ARG A 406 -17.38 -11.48 1.26
CA ARG A 406 -18.12 -12.73 1.07
C ARG A 406 -18.92 -13.10 2.32
N GLU A 407 -18.31 -13.02 3.51
CA GLU A 407 -19.01 -13.27 4.78
C GLU A 407 -20.21 -12.34 4.98
N LEU A 408 -20.05 -11.04 4.72
CA LEU A 408 -21.15 -10.07 4.78
C LEU A 408 -22.26 -10.42 3.79
N LYS A 409 -21.90 -10.79 2.56
CA LYS A 409 -22.84 -11.17 1.50
C LYS A 409 -23.67 -12.40 1.90
N ASP A 410 -23.01 -13.41 2.43
CA ASP A 410 -23.69 -14.64 2.86
C ASP A 410 -24.60 -14.38 4.07
N TYR A 411 -24.13 -13.57 5.02
CA TYR A 411 -24.92 -13.15 6.18
C TYR A 411 -26.18 -12.38 5.74
N ILE A 412 -26.04 -11.35 4.89
CA ILE A 412 -27.19 -10.54 4.47
C ILE A 412 -28.18 -11.34 3.62
N ASN A 413 -27.71 -12.26 2.76
CA ASN A 413 -28.61 -13.11 1.98
C ASN A 413 -29.50 -13.97 2.90
N LYS A 414 -28.90 -14.57 3.94
CA LYS A 414 -29.64 -15.36 4.94
C LYS A 414 -30.62 -14.51 5.75
N GLN A 415 -30.20 -13.32 6.19
CA GLN A 415 -31.06 -12.44 6.97
C GLN A 415 -32.23 -11.90 6.13
N THR A 416 -31.98 -11.55 4.87
CA THR A 416 -33.02 -11.06 3.96
C THR A 416 -34.13 -12.10 3.78
N GLN A 417 -33.79 -13.39 3.63
CA GLN A 417 -34.79 -14.47 3.60
C GLN A 417 -35.64 -14.53 4.87
N THR A 418 -35.01 -14.32 6.03
CA THR A 418 -35.69 -14.33 7.32
C THR A 418 -36.64 -13.12 7.44
N TRP A 419 -36.21 -11.93 7.02
CA TRP A 419 -37.03 -10.72 7.06
C TRP A 419 -38.19 -10.76 6.07
N VAL A 420 -37.99 -11.33 4.88
CA VAL A 420 -39.07 -11.60 3.91
C VAL A 420 -40.15 -12.47 4.55
N GLN A 421 -39.75 -13.53 5.25
CA GLN A 421 -40.69 -14.44 5.90
C GLN A 421 -41.44 -13.73 7.04
N ARG A 422 -40.75 -12.97 7.89
CA ARG A 422 -41.40 -12.16 8.96
C ARG A 422 -42.39 -11.14 8.41
N LYS A 423 -42.04 -10.47 7.31
CA LYS A 423 -42.93 -9.52 6.63
C LYS A 423 -44.21 -10.23 6.18
N LYS A 424 -44.07 -11.36 5.51
CA LYS A 424 -45.20 -12.17 5.06
C LYS A 424 -46.10 -12.61 6.22
N GLU A 425 -45.53 -13.15 7.30
CA GLU A 425 -46.29 -13.57 8.49
C GLU A 425 -47.02 -12.40 9.16
N ALA A 426 -46.39 -11.22 9.22
CA ALA A 426 -47.01 -10.01 9.78
C ALA A 426 -48.17 -9.51 8.91
N GLU A 427 -48.03 -9.55 7.59
CA GLU A 427 -49.10 -9.20 6.63
C GLU A 427 -50.28 -10.18 6.71
N GLU A 428 -50.01 -11.49 6.78
CA GLU A 428 -51.02 -12.53 6.95
C GLU A 428 -51.77 -12.37 8.29
N LYS A 429 -51.06 -12.11 9.39
CA LYS A 429 -51.67 -11.84 10.69
C LYS A 429 -52.55 -10.60 10.67
N LYS A 430 -52.07 -9.50 10.07
CA LYS A 430 -52.84 -8.26 9.92
C LYS A 430 -54.11 -8.48 9.12
N ALA A 431 -54.05 -9.28 8.06
CA ALA A 431 -55.22 -9.65 7.26
C ALA A 431 -56.21 -10.51 8.07
N ALA A 432 -55.73 -11.48 8.84
CA ALA A 432 -56.56 -12.31 9.72
C ALA A 432 -57.25 -11.49 10.81
N ASP A 433 -56.52 -10.57 11.46
CA ASP A 433 -57.07 -9.66 12.47
C ASP A 433 -58.14 -8.73 11.88
N ALA A 434 -57.91 -8.21 10.67
CA ALA A 434 -58.89 -7.38 9.96
C ALA A 434 -60.14 -8.17 9.57
N ALA A 435 -59.99 -9.41 9.11
CA ALA A 435 -61.10 -10.31 8.79
C ALA A 435 -61.92 -10.66 10.04
N LEU A 436 -61.25 -10.98 11.15
CA LEU A 436 -61.92 -11.25 12.43
C LEU A 436 -62.69 -10.04 12.94
N LYS A 437 -62.10 -8.84 12.86
CA LYS A 437 -62.78 -7.59 13.23
C LYS A 437 -64.05 -7.40 12.39
N LYS A 438 -63.94 -7.55 11.06
CA LYS A 438 -65.09 -7.43 10.14
C LYS A 438 -66.19 -8.45 10.45
N ALA A 439 -65.83 -9.71 10.70
CA ALA A 439 -66.80 -10.74 11.07
C ALA A 439 -67.53 -10.41 12.38
N ARG A 440 -66.81 -9.91 13.40
CA ARG A 440 -67.40 -9.47 14.67
C ARG A 440 -68.32 -8.26 14.50
N ASP A 441 -67.93 -7.28 13.70
CA ASP A 441 -68.74 -6.09 13.44
C ASP A 441 -70.05 -6.45 12.73
N ASN A 442 -69.98 -7.33 11.73
CA ASN A 442 -71.15 -7.89 11.05
C ASN A 442 -72.08 -8.66 12.01
N ALA A 443 -71.50 -9.50 12.88
CA ALA A 443 -72.26 -10.25 13.87
C ALA A 443 -72.99 -9.34 14.86
N LYS A 444 -72.32 -8.29 15.36
CA LYS A 444 -72.93 -7.28 16.24
C LYS A 444 -74.06 -6.52 15.54
N ALA A 445 -73.86 -6.14 14.28
CA ALA A 445 -74.90 -5.49 13.49
C ALA A 445 -76.13 -6.38 13.32
N ALA A 446 -75.92 -7.68 13.02
CA ALA A 446 -76.99 -8.67 12.94
C ALA A 446 -77.74 -8.84 14.28
N ILE A 447 -77.02 -8.98 15.40
CA ILE A 447 -77.62 -9.07 16.74
C ILE A 447 -78.48 -7.84 17.02
N ASN A 448 -77.96 -6.64 16.78
CA ASN A 448 -78.69 -5.39 17.04
C ASN A 448 -79.94 -5.27 16.18
N SER A 449 -79.82 -5.56 14.87
CA SER A 449 -80.94 -5.50 13.93
C SER A 449 -82.03 -6.52 14.28
N VAL A 450 -81.66 -7.76 14.61
CA VAL A 450 -82.63 -8.80 14.98
C VAL A 450 -83.26 -8.51 16.34
N SER A 451 -82.50 -8.03 17.33
CA SER A 451 -83.03 -7.65 18.64
C SER A 451 -84.04 -6.50 18.54
N ALA A 452 -83.75 -5.48 17.71
CA ALA A 452 -84.69 -4.41 17.41
C ALA A 452 -85.94 -4.97 16.72
N GLY A 453 -85.78 -5.84 15.71
CA GLY A 453 -86.90 -6.47 15.01
C GLY A 453 -87.79 -7.35 15.89
N ILE A 454 -87.23 -8.03 16.90
CA ILE A 454 -87.98 -8.76 17.94
C ILE A 454 -88.79 -7.77 18.79
N ASN A 455 -88.18 -6.66 19.20
CA ASN A 455 -88.84 -5.66 20.04
C ASN A 455 -89.98 -4.93 19.31
N ASP A 456 -89.78 -4.55 18.06
CA ASP A 456 -90.80 -3.91 17.21
C ASP A 456 -92.03 -4.81 17.00
N ARG A 457 -91.83 -6.14 17.09
CA ARG A 457 -92.87 -7.16 16.91
C ARG A 457 -93.21 -7.87 18.22
N LYS A 458 -92.90 -7.28 19.38
CA LYS A 458 -93.04 -7.92 20.70
C LYS A 458 -94.45 -8.49 20.97
N ASP A 459 -95.47 -7.85 20.42
CA ASP A 459 -96.88 -8.21 20.62
C ASP A 459 -97.40 -9.20 19.56
N LYS A 460 -96.59 -9.52 18.53
CA LYS A 460 -96.97 -10.37 17.39
C LYS A 460 -96.07 -11.61 17.20
N ILE A 461 -94.85 -11.60 17.76
CA ILE A 461 -93.92 -12.73 17.66
C ILE A 461 -94.31 -13.86 18.61
N SER A 462 -94.26 -15.12 18.13
CA SER A 462 -94.54 -16.27 18.98
C SER A 462 -93.45 -16.46 20.04
N ASN A 463 -93.80 -16.99 21.21
CA ASN A 463 -92.81 -17.27 22.27
C ASN A 463 -91.71 -18.21 21.79
N ASN A 464 -92.05 -19.23 20.99
CA ASN A 464 -91.08 -20.20 20.45
C ASN A 464 -90.11 -19.55 19.44
N ASP A 465 -90.61 -18.68 18.56
CA ASP A 465 -89.76 -17.95 17.59
C ASP A 465 -88.85 -16.93 18.29
N LYS A 466 -89.36 -16.27 19.33
CA LYS A 466 -88.61 -15.36 20.18
C LYS A 466 -87.49 -16.08 20.94
N GLU A 467 -87.78 -17.23 21.56
CA GLU A 467 -86.78 -18.07 22.23
C GLU A 467 -85.72 -18.57 21.25
N ARG A 468 -86.12 -19.02 20.05
CA ARG A 468 -85.19 -19.47 19.01
C ARG A 468 -84.24 -18.37 18.55
N LEU A 469 -84.74 -17.15 18.30
CA LEU A 469 -83.89 -16.02 17.91
C LEU A 469 -82.98 -15.57 19.06
N ASN A 470 -83.49 -15.53 20.29
CA ASN A 470 -82.68 -15.21 21.47
C ASN A 470 -81.58 -16.25 21.74
N ALA A 471 -81.84 -17.53 21.51
CA ALA A 471 -80.84 -18.58 21.60
C ALA A 471 -79.73 -18.41 20.56
N LEU A 472 -80.09 -18.08 19.31
CA LEU A 472 -79.11 -17.79 18.26
C LEU A 472 -78.30 -16.51 18.55
N ILE A 473 -78.93 -15.48 19.12
CA ILE A 473 -78.24 -14.27 19.59
C ILE A 473 -77.23 -14.63 20.69
N ALA A 474 -77.64 -15.39 21.70
CA ALA A 474 -76.76 -15.78 22.81
C ALA A 474 -75.57 -16.63 22.33
N GLN A 475 -75.79 -17.58 21.43
CA GLN A 475 -74.73 -18.37 20.80
C GLN A 475 -73.76 -17.49 20.01
N LEU A 476 -74.28 -16.55 19.22
CA LEU A 476 -73.45 -15.65 18.44
C LEU A 476 -72.66 -14.67 19.34
N GLN A 477 -73.27 -14.18 20.43
CA GLN A 477 -72.61 -13.36 21.44
C GLN A 477 -71.45 -14.08 22.13
N GLU A 478 -71.52 -15.39 22.27
CA GLU A 478 -70.41 -16.18 22.79
C GLU A 478 -69.33 -16.39 21.72
N LEU A 479 -69.71 -16.73 20.48
CA LEU A 479 -68.76 -16.94 19.38
C LEU A 479 -67.93 -15.70 19.05
N ILE A 480 -68.50 -14.49 19.12
CA ILE A 480 -67.76 -13.25 18.84
C ILE A 480 -66.63 -12.96 19.86
N LYS A 481 -66.64 -13.60 21.04
CA LYS A 481 -65.53 -13.52 22.00
C LYS A 481 -64.34 -14.37 21.57
N GLY A 482 -64.57 -15.44 20.80
CA GLY A 482 -63.56 -16.33 20.25
C GLY A 482 -62.86 -15.77 19.01
N GLN A 483 -62.00 -16.59 18.39
CA GLN A 483 -61.24 -16.25 17.18
C GLN A 483 -61.67 -17.01 15.92
N ASP A 484 -62.68 -17.88 16.01
CA ASP A 484 -63.15 -18.67 14.88
C ASP A 484 -64.04 -17.82 13.94
N ILE A 485 -63.41 -17.25 12.92
CA ILE A 485 -64.06 -16.41 11.90
C ILE A 485 -65.20 -17.18 11.22
N ASN A 486 -64.96 -18.45 10.85
CA ASN A 486 -65.93 -19.26 10.11
C ASN A 486 -67.18 -19.56 10.95
N ALA A 487 -67.00 -19.86 12.25
CA ALA A 487 -68.11 -20.08 13.16
C ALA A 487 -68.94 -18.79 13.36
N ILE A 488 -68.28 -17.64 13.54
CA ILE A 488 -68.95 -16.33 13.67
C ILE A 488 -69.76 -16.02 12.40
N GLU A 489 -69.17 -16.14 11.22
CA GLU A 489 -69.85 -15.84 9.95
C GLU A 489 -71.02 -16.79 9.69
N THR A 490 -70.84 -18.09 9.96
CA THR A 490 -71.90 -19.11 9.77
C THR A 490 -73.09 -18.82 10.67
N ARG A 491 -72.86 -18.58 11.96
CA ARG A 491 -73.93 -18.28 12.92
C ARG A 491 -74.59 -16.93 12.65
N THR A 492 -73.83 -15.94 12.17
CA THR A 492 -74.39 -14.64 11.73
C THR A 492 -75.36 -14.81 10.56
N LYS A 493 -75.00 -15.61 9.55
CA LYS A 493 -75.89 -15.93 8.41
C LYS A 493 -77.15 -16.67 8.88
N GLU A 494 -77.00 -17.64 9.77
CA GLU A 494 -78.12 -18.41 10.32
C GLU A 494 -79.11 -17.53 11.10
N LEU A 495 -78.59 -16.61 11.94
CA LEU A 495 -79.41 -15.64 12.68
C LEU A 495 -80.22 -14.75 11.73
N ASN A 496 -79.56 -14.13 10.74
CA ASN A 496 -80.22 -13.25 9.77
C ASN A 496 -81.29 -13.98 8.94
N ASN A 497 -80.99 -15.20 8.46
CA ASN A 497 -81.92 -15.99 7.66
C ASN A 497 -83.15 -16.43 8.48
N THR A 498 -82.92 -16.85 9.72
CA THR A 498 -84.00 -17.25 10.64
C THR A 498 -84.88 -16.06 10.99
N ALA A 499 -84.28 -14.91 11.31
CA ALA A 499 -85.00 -13.67 11.61
C ALA A 499 -85.83 -13.18 10.43
N ARG A 500 -85.24 -13.14 9.23
CA ARG A 500 -85.95 -12.74 8.00
C ARG A 500 -87.18 -13.61 7.74
N THR A 501 -87.05 -14.93 7.91
CA THR A 501 -88.15 -15.88 7.71
C THR A 501 -89.29 -15.63 8.69
N ILE A 502 -88.96 -15.42 9.97
CA ILE A 502 -89.95 -15.17 11.03
C ILE A 502 -90.62 -13.80 10.86
N PHE A 503 -89.85 -12.74 10.66
CA PHE A 503 -90.38 -11.37 10.54
C PHE A 503 -91.26 -11.21 9.32
N ASN A 504 -90.86 -11.74 8.16
CA ASN A 504 -91.70 -11.69 6.96
C ASN A 504 -93.04 -12.39 7.18
N LYS A 505 -93.07 -13.54 7.86
CA LYS A 505 -94.32 -14.26 8.17
C LYS A 505 -95.26 -13.44 9.06
N ILE A 506 -94.71 -12.68 10.01
CA ILE A 506 -95.47 -11.81 10.91
C ILE A 506 -96.02 -10.58 10.17
N ASP A 507 -95.19 -9.96 9.33
CA ASP A 507 -95.54 -8.73 8.61
C ASP A 507 -96.52 -9.00 7.45
N SER A 508 -96.70 -10.26 7.04
CA SER A 508 -97.62 -10.70 5.99
C SER A 508 -99.08 -10.90 6.44
N ASN A 509 -99.43 -10.66 7.71
CA ASN A 509 -100.75 -10.97 8.29
C ASN A 509 -101.53 -9.69 8.69
N PRO A 510 -102.49 -9.20 7.89
CA PRO A 510 -103.38 -8.08 8.25
C PRO A 510 -104.72 -8.59 8.83
N ASP A 511 -105.23 -7.96 9.90
CA ASP A 511 -106.66 -8.05 10.28
C ASP A 511 -107.17 -6.73 10.88
N ASP A 512 -108.45 -6.46 10.62
CA ASP A 512 -109.14 -5.20 10.36
C ASP A 512 -109.61 -4.38 11.57
N SER A 513 -109.75 -3.07 11.37
CA SER A 513 -110.89 -2.33 11.92
C SER A 513 -111.16 -1.00 11.18
N LYS A 514 -112.19 -0.98 10.30
CA LYS A 514 -113.34 -0.04 10.35
C LYS A 514 -114.34 -0.21 9.17
N PRO A 515 -115.62 0.18 9.36
CA PRO A 515 -116.78 -0.26 8.54
C PRO A 515 -117.23 0.71 7.43
N ASP A 516 -117.95 0.15 6.45
CA ASP A 516 -118.73 0.81 5.37
C ASP A 516 -119.85 1.73 5.93
N GLU A 517 -120.39 2.77 5.25
CA GLU A 517 -121.07 2.81 3.92
C GLU A 517 -121.43 4.32 3.52
N PRO A 518 -122.20 4.68 2.46
CA PRO A 518 -121.85 5.57 1.30
C PRO A 518 -122.78 6.83 1.16
N PRO A 519 -123.06 7.48 -0.02
CA PRO A 519 -122.40 7.69 -1.34
C PRO A 519 -122.21 9.20 -1.77
N GLU A 520 -121.58 9.42 -2.95
CA GLU A 520 -121.30 10.66 -3.75
C GLU A 520 -122.49 11.63 -4.02
N PRO A 521 -122.35 12.93 -4.48
CA PRO A 521 -121.63 13.38 -5.71
C PRO A 521 -121.15 14.89 -5.76
N PRO A 522 -121.01 15.59 -6.92
CA PRO A 522 -119.75 15.91 -7.62
C PRO A 522 -119.37 17.42 -7.66
N GLY A 523 -118.15 17.78 -8.11
CA GLY A 523 -117.86 19.16 -8.53
C GLY A 523 -116.40 19.63 -8.66
N ASN A 524 -115.89 19.59 -9.90
CA ASN A 524 -115.07 20.59 -10.65
C ASN A 524 -113.88 21.39 -10.05
N ASN A 525 -112.79 21.40 -10.85
CA ASN A 525 -111.83 22.49 -11.19
C ASN A 525 -110.94 23.10 -10.07
N ASP A 526 -109.64 23.40 -10.23
CA ASP A 526 -108.77 23.71 -11.38
C ASP A 526 -107.28 23.36 -11.06
N GLN A 527 -106.52 23.04 -12.11
CA GLN A 527 -105.03 23.06 -12.19
C GLN A 527 -104.55 24.52 -12.50
N PRO A 528 -103.24 24.89 -12.68
CA PRO A 528 -102.05 24.05 -12.92
C PRO A 528 -100.72 24.52 -12.25
N GLY A 529 -99.66 23.73 -12.51
CA GLY A 529 -98.23 24.09 -12.42
C GLY A 529 -97.41 22.94 -11.82
N ASP A 530 -96.93 21.94 -12.57
CA ASP A 530 -95.89 21.98 -13.63
C ASP A 530 -94.56 22.53 -13.08
N ASN A 531 -93.38 21.92 -13.17
CA ASN A 531 -92.81 20.98 -14.14
C ASN A 531 -91.52 20.35 -13.52
N GLY A 532 -91.21 19.06 -13.71
CA GLY A 532 -90.15 18.55 -14.61
C GLY A 532 -88.79 18.37 -13.88
N GLN A 533 -88.22 17.18 -13.60
CA GLN A 533 -87.91 15.95 -14.35
C GLN A 533 -86.63 16.02 -15.21
N SER A 534 -85.73 15.03 -14.98
CA SER A 534 -84.68 14.47 -15.87
C SER A 534 -83.56 15.42 -16.33
N GLY A 535 -82.35 14.99 -16.72
CA GLY A 535 -81.79 13.69 -17.03
C GLY A 535 -80.34 13.89 -17.54
N GLU A 536 -79.77 12.81 -18.07
CA GLU A 536 -78.41 12.60 -18.61
C GLU A 536 -77.87 13.64 -19.60
N GLY A 537 -76.54 13.62 -19.83
CA GLY A 537 -75.95 14.22 -21.04
C GLY A 537 -74.42 14.37 -21.03
N ASP A 538 -73.79 13.75 -22.02
CA ASP A 538 -72.35 13.66 -22.33
C ASP A 538 -71.65 14.95 -22.82
N GLN A 539 -70.32 14.83 -22.93
CA GLN A 539 -69.41 15.34 -24.00
C GLN A 539 -68.58 16.64 -23.84
N GLU A 540 -67.26 16.42 -23.91
CA GLU A 540 -66.17 17.10 -24.67
C GLU A 540 -66.16 18.62 -24.90
N ASN A 541 -65.09 19.26 -24.41
CA ASN A 541 -64.04 20.07 -25.11
C ASN A 541 -63.38 20.99 -24.06
N GLY A 542 -62.07 21.09 -23.93
CA GLY A 542 -61.13 21.61 -24.93
C GLY A 542 -60.69 23.02 -24.50
N GLY A 543 -59.42 23.20 -24.11
CA GLY A 543 -58.89 24.51 -23.71
C GLY A 543 -57.49 24.46 -23.10
N GLU A 544 -56.48 24.42 -23.96
CA GLU A 544 -55.08 24.77 -23.67
C GLU A 544 -54.95 26.25 -23.26
N GLN A 545 -54.07 26.57 -22.29
CA GLN A 545 -52.80 27.30 -22.51
C GLN A 545 -52.12 27.78 -21.19
N PRO A 546 -50.81 28.12 -21.23
CA PRO A 546 -49.88 28.03 -20.10
C PRO A 546 -49.30 29.38 -19.61
N GLY A 547 -48.47 29.34 -18.57
CA GLY A 547 -47.54 30.40 -18.13
C GLY A 547 -47.00 30.08 -16.72
N GLU A 548 -45.76 29.59 -16.60
CA GLU A 548 -44.53 30.35 -16.30
C GLU A 548 -44.51 30.97 -14.89
N GLU A 549 -43.82 30.30 -13.94
CA GLU A 549 -42.47 30.65 -13.44
C GLU A 549 -41.87 29.50 -12.62
#